data_AF-A0A4S2J3N0-F1
#
_entry.id   AF-A0A4S2J3N0-F1
#
_cell.length_a   1.000
_cell.length_b   1.000
_cell.length_c   1.000
_cell.angle_alpha   90.00
_cell.angle_beta   90.00
_cell.angle_gamma   90.00
#
_symmetry.space_group_name_H-M   'P 1'
#
loop_
_entity.id
_entity.type
_entity.pdbx_description
1 polymer ?
#
loop_
_entity_poly.entity_id
_entity_poly.type
_entity_poly.pdbx_seq_one_letter_code
_entity_poly.pdbx_strand_id
1 'polypeptide(L)' 'MDELRMIAGGPCRSGDDDKCGNGDCPTVYATPDSGMLAVQGYDVPHPTPEGESVVLIPEDILKEAARARGWL' A
#
# COMPACT_ATOMS: atom_id res chain seq x y z
N MET A 1 -14.80 -12.40 -4.15
CA MET A 1 -13.57 -11.58 -4.20
C MET A 1 -13.42 -11.05 -2.81
N ASP A 2 -12.63 -11.74 -1.99
CA ASP A 2 -12.47 -11.31 -0.61
C ASP A 2 -11.93 -9.89 -0.58
N GLU A 3 -12.58 -9.06 0.22
CA GLU A 3 -12.46 -7.62 0.16
C GLU A 3 -11.13 -7.21 0.80
N LEU A 4 -10.17 -6.80 -0.03
CA LEU A 4 -8.91 -6.22 0.44
C LEU A 4 -9.20 -5.07 1.38
N ARG A 5 -8.84 -5.22 2.66
CA ARG A 5 -9.08 -4.20 3.67
C ARG A 5 -7.90 -3.23 3.70
N MET A 6 -8.14 -1.98 3.34
CA MET A 6 -7.15 -0.91 3.44
C MET A 6 -6.63 -0.75 4.88
N ILE A 7 -5.31 -0.66 5.04
CA ILE A 7 -4.67 -0.43 6.34
C ILE A 7 -3.79 0.83 6.39
N ALA A 8 -3.27 1.29 5.24
CA ALA A 8 -2.56 2.56 5.09
C ALA A 8 -2.64 3.06 3.65
N GLY A 9 -2.42 4.35 3.45
CA GLY A 9 -2.73 5.04 2.19
C GLY A 9 -4.22 5.39 2.09
N GLY A 10 -4.72 5.57 0.87
CA GLY A 10 -6.13 5.88 0.65
C GLY A 10 -6.45 6.45 -0.72
N PRO A 11 -7.73 6.44 -1.12
CA PRO A 11 -8.16 7.09 -2.36
C PRO A 11 -7.83 8.59 -2.28
N CYS A 12 -7.40 9.16 -3.41
CA CYS A 12 -7.21 10.59 -3.57
C CYS A 12 -8.51 11.32 -3.18
N ARG A 13 -8.54 11.96 -2.00
CA ARG A 13 -9.64 12.84 -1.60
C ARG A 13 -9.12 14.27 -1.61
N SER A 14 -9.69 15.09 -2.49
CA SER A 14 -9.45 16.53 -2.55
C SER A 14 -10.08 17.21 -1.33
N GLY A 15 -9.39 17.23 -0.19
CA GLY A 15 -9.85 17.92 1.02
C GLY A 15 -8.71 18.14 2.01
N ASP A 16 -8.78 19.26 2.75
CA ASP A 16 -7.73 19.95 3.52
C ASP A 16 -7.02 19.17 4.65
N ASP A 17 -7.10 17.84 4.68
CA ASP A 17 -6.24 16.98 5.50
C ASP A 17 -5.05 16.51 4.64
N ASP A 18 -4.15 17.45 4.36
CA ASP A 18 -2.99 17.35 3.44
C ASP A 18 -1.87 16.39 3.93
N LYS A 19 -2.20 15.12 4.20
CA LYS A 19 -1.19 14.05 4.20
C LYS A 19 -1.18 13.24 2.90
N CYS A 20 -1.99 13.60 1.91
CA CYS A 20 -1.91 13.12 0.53
C CYS A 20 -1.29 14.18 -0.39
N GLY A 21 -0.18 14.77 0.06
CA GLY A 21 0.30 16.09 -0.38
C GLY A 21 0.86 16.22 -1.80
N ASN A 22 0.61 15.30 -2.74
CA ASN A 22 0.86 15.49 -4.18
C ASN A 22 0.19 14.40 -5.05
N GLY A 23 -1.05 14.01 -4.73
CA GLY A 23 -1.96 13.38 -5.70
C GLY A 23 -1.42 12.17 -6.46
N ASP A 24 -1.07 11.09 -5.77
CA ASP A 24 -1.52 9.75 -6.15
C ASP A 24 -1.16 8.72 -5.06
N CYS A 25 -1.98 7.67 -4.98
CA CYS A 25 -1.76 6.49 -4.17
C CYS A 25 -0.33 5.94 -4.36
N PRO A 26 0.22 5.35 -3.30
CA PRO A 26 -0.02 3.93 -3.09
C PRO A 26 -0.83 3.57 -1.84
N THR A 27 -1.28 2.32 -1.78
CA THR A 27 -2.14 1.80 -0.71
C THR A 27 -1.67 0.43 -0.28
N VAL A 28 -1.69 0.15 1.03
CA VAL A 28 -1.42 -1.18 1.59
C VAL A 28 -2.73 -1.77 2.12
N TYR A 29 -2.97 -3.04 1.78
CA TYR A 29 -4.17 -3.78 2.14
C TYR A 29 -3.82 -5.03 2.95
N ALA A 30 -4.61 -5.28 3.99
CA ALA A 30 -4.70 -6.58 4.61
C ALA A 30 -5.47 -7.55 3.70
N THR A 31 -4.92 -8.74 3.54
CA THR A 31 -5.51 -9.84 2.78
C THR A 31 -6.17 -10.86 3.71
N PRO A 32 -7.05 -11.73 3.20
CA PRO A 32 -7.54 -12.90 3.94
C PRO A 32 -6.40 -13.84 4.35
N ASP A 33 -5.36 -13.93 3.52
CA ASP A 33 -4.20 -14.75 3.78
C ASP A 33 -3.37 -14.14 4.92
N SER A 34 -3.34 -14.85 6.05
CA SER A 34 -2.61 -14.41 7.24
C SER A 34 -1.12 -14.26 6.95
N GLY A 35 -0.59 -13.08 7.28
CA GLY A 35 0.83 -12.76 7.07
C GLY A 35 1.14 -12.18 5.69
N MET A 36 0.16 -12.15 4.79
CA MET A 36 0.29 -11.52 3.49
C MET A 36 -0.29 -10.10 3.52
N LEU A 37 0.28 -9.22 2.71
CA LEU A 37 -0.23 -7.88 2.44
C LEU A 37 -0.27 -7.71 0.93
N ALA A 38 -1.32 -7.06 0.43
CA ALA A 38 -1.35 -6.58 -0.95
C ALA A 38 -0.90 -5.11 -0.96
N VAL A 39 -0.05 -4.76 -1.91
CA VAL A 39 0.56 -3.43 -2.00
C VAL A 39 0.31 -2.89 -3.40
N GLN A 40 -0.40 -1.78 -3.48
CA GLN A 40 -0.49 -0.98 -4.70
C GLN A 40 0.76 -0.10 -4.79
N GLY A 41 1.31 0.08 -5.98
CA GLY A 41 2.43 0.98 -6.25
C GLY A 41 2.67 1.12 -7.75
N TYR A 42 3.79 1.75 -8.11
CA TYR A 42 4.20 1.88 -9.52
C TYR A 42 5.18 0.76 -9.89
N ASP A 43 4.96 0.07 -11.00
CA ASP A 43 5.86 -1.01 -11.40
C ASP A 43 7.29 -0.52 -11.61
N VAL A 44 8.24 -1.28 -11.06
CA VAL A 44 9.68 -1.10 -11.27
C VAL A 44 10.16 -2.26 -12.14
N PRO A 45 10.75 -2.00 -13.32
CA PRO A 45 11.31 -3.06 -14.15
C PRO A 45 12.43 -3.81 -13.40
N HIS A 46 12.09 -4.98 -12.88
CA HIS A 46 13.01 -5.84 -12.14
C HIS A 46 12.70 -7.31 -12.46
N PRO A 47 13.70 -8.17 -12.72
CA PRO A 47 13.46 -9.59 -12.95
C PRO A 47 12.81 -10.25 -11.71
N THR A 48 11.64 -10.84 -11.91
CA THR A 48 10.88 -11.58 -10.89
C THR A 48 10.37 -12.92 -11.45
N PRO A 49 10.06 -13.90 -10.60
CA PRO A 49 9.32 -15.11 -10.98
C PRO A 49 7.95 -14.81 -11.61
N GLU A 50 7.38 -15.82 -12.27
CA GLU A 50 6.05 -15.70 -12.88
C GLU A 50 4.99 -15.35 -11.83
N GLY A 51 4.22 -14.29 -12.10
CA GLY A 51 3.15 -13.81 -11.22
C GLY A 51 3.59 -12.83 -10.13
N GLU A 52 4.88 -12.49 -10.06
CA GLU A 52 5.42 -11.52 -9.09
C GLU A 52 5.74 -10.17 -9.74
N SER A 53 5.67 -9.09 -8.95
CA SER A 53 6.00 -7.72 -9.41
C SER A 53 6.69 -6.93 -8.29
N VAL A 54 7.66 -6.10 -8.67
CA VAL A 54 8.28 -5.12 -7.76
C VAL A 54 7.61 -3.78 -8.01
N VAL A 55 7.04 -3.19 -6.95
CA VAL A 55 6.37 -1.90 -7.04
C VAL A 55 7.05 -0.87 -6.15
N LEU A 56 7.04 0.38 -6.60
CA LEU A 56 7.49 1.56 -5.87
C LEU A 56 6.34 2.12 -5.04
N ILE A 57 6.61 2.34 -3.75
CA ILE A 57 5.70 3.00 -2.82
C ILE A 57 6.46 4.02 -1.95
N PRO A 58 5.82 5.13 -1.55
CA PRO A 58 6.30 5.94 -0.43
C PRO A 58 6.58 5.13 0.85
N GLU A 59 7.73 5.44 1.44
CA GLU A 59 8.23 4.75 2.65
C GLU A 59 7.33 5.00 3.86
N ASP A 60 6.76 6.20 3.98
CA ASP A 60 5.83 6.59 5.04
C ASP A 60 4.56 5.74 5.04
N ILE A 61 4.01 5.43 3.86
CA ILE A 61 2.83 4.55 3.75
C ILE A 61 3.13 3.15 4.30
N LEU A 62 4.31 2.60 4.02
CA LEU A 62 4.70 1.30 4.58
C LEU A 62 4.88 1.36 6.11
N LYS A 63 5.46 2.44 6.62
CA LYS A 63 5.61 2.68 8.06
C LYS A 63 4.26 2.82 8.76
N GLU A 64 3.32 3.52 8.15
CA GLU A 64 1.95 3.66 8.64
C GLU A 64 1.24 2.29 8.69
N ALA A 65 1.39 1.47 7.65
CA ALA A 65 0.86 0.10 7.64
C ALA A 65 1.46 -0.73 8.77
N ALA A 66 2.78 -0.66 9.00
CA ALA A 66 3.45 -1.37 10.09
C ALA A 66 2.92 -0.94 11.47
N ARG A 67 2.72 0.36 11.70
CA ARG A 67 2.11 0.87 12.94
C ARG A 67 0.67 0.39 13.11
N ALA A 68 -0.14 0.43 12.06
CA ALA A 68 -1.52 -0.06 12.07
C ALA A 68 -1.63 -1.56 12.39
N ARG A 69 -0.56 -2.32 12.13
CA ARG A 69 -0.43 -3.76 12.45
C ARG A 69 0.19 -4.03 13.82
N GLY A 70 0.64 -2.99 14.55
CA GLY A 70 1.31 -3.13 15.85
C GLY A 70 2.74 -3.69 15.74
N TRP A 71 3.41 -3.46 14.62
CA TRP A 71 4.80 -3.92 14.39
C TRP A 71 5.86 -2.89 14.81
N LEU A 72 5.43 -1.67 15.15
CA LEU A 72 6.25 -0.52 15.55
C LEU A 72 5.61 0.21 16.72
#